data_AF-A0A382XHF5-F1
#
_entry.id   AF-A0A382XHF5-F1
#
_cell.length_a   1.000
_cell.length_b   1.000
_cell.length_c   1.000
_cell.angle_alpha   90.00
_cell.angle_beta   90.00
_cell.angle_gamma   90.00
#
_symmetry.space_group_name_H-M   'P 1'
#
loop_
_entity.id
_entity.type
_entity.pdbx_description
1 polymer ?
#
loop_
_entity_poly.entity_id
_entity_poly.type
_entity_poly.pdbx_seq_one_letter_code
_entity_poly.pdbx_strand_id
1 'polypeptide(L)'
;VFKRRILSDLNPFGGTLSNRNSWSGFVLRLQKGDYMAINRALVYFVFNVSGQALAVPTVIVLWILKPFFWLKVGKLHHGRIGHLALETEVFLRKRQLGKFPDSPFYCFLCDSRGIANRQLLTMYKRVLRVYESRIAVSIFDGILP
;
A
#
# COMPACT_ATOMS: atom_id res chain seq x y z
N VAL A 1 64.13 21.47 15.78
CA VAL A 1 63.11 22.28 15.06
C VAL A 1 61.96 21.44 14.48
N PHE A 2 62.12 20.15 14.19
CA PHE A 2 61.07 19.35 13.51
C PHE A 2 60.04 18.63 14.43
N LYS A 3 60.27 18.56 15.75
CA LYS A 3 59.40 17.82 16.70
C LYS A 3 58.14 18.59 17.17
N ARG A 4 58.01 19.88 16.81
CA ARG A 4 56.79 20.69 17.06
C ARG A 4 55.73 20.59 15.96
N ARG A 5 55.98 19.80 14.91
CA ARG A 5 55.07 19.64 13.77
C ARG A 5 54.10 18.45 13.90
N ILE A 6 54.13 17.69 15.00
CA ILE A 6 53.32 16.45 15.13
C ILE A 6 52.32 16.49 16.32
N LEU A 7 52.37 17.50 17.20
CA LEU A 7 51.48 17.57 18.38
C LEU A 7 50.41 18.66 18.33
N SER A 8 50.33 19.46 17.26
CA SER A 8 49.22 20.41 17.06
C SER A 8 48.13 19.90 16.11
N ASP A 9 48.29 18.69 15.56
CA ASP A 9 47.33 18.03 14.66
C ASP A 9 46.33 17.11 15.40
N LEU A 10 46.23 17.20 16.73
CA LEU A 10 45.35 16.35 17.55
C LEU A 10 44.41 17.18 18.42
N ASN A 11 43.43 17.85 17.80
CA ASN A 11 42.04 17.92 18.29
C ASN A 11 41.15 18.75 17.34
N PRO A 12 40.42 18.11 16.40
CA PRO A 12 39.55 18.79 15.45
C PRO A 12 38.05 18.79 15.82
N PHE A 13 37.65 18.59 17.08
CA PHE A 13 36.24 18.61 17.49
C PHE A 13 36.03 19.14 18.92
N GLY A 14 35.19 20.18 19.05
CA GLY A 14 34.78 20.75 20.35
C GLY A 14 33.86 21.94 20.18
N GLY A 15 32.67 21.72 19.61
CA GLY A 15 31.63 22.75 19.49
C GLY A 15 31.01 23.12 20.83
N THR A 16 30.54 24.37 20.94
CA THR A 16 29.33 24.85 21.68
C THR A 16 29.47 26.34 21.99
N LEU A 17 28.89 27.20 21.15
CA LEU A 17 28.44 28.57 21.49
C LEU A 17 27.32 28.91 20.49
N SER A 18 26.23 28.14 20.50
CA SER A 18 25.00 28.47 21.22
C SER A 18 24.41 29.84 20.82
N ASN A 19 23.87 29.91 19.61
CA ASN A 19 22.43 30.05 19.34
C ASN A 19 21.60 31.03 20.22
N ARG A 20 22.13 32.21 20.57
CA ARG A 20 21.32 33.34 21.11
C ARG A 20 21.25 34.57 20.21
N ASN A 21 22.21 34.76 19.30
CA ASN A 21 22.26 35.94 18.44
C ASN A 21 21.46 35.81 17.12
N SER A 22 21.00 34.60 16.77
CA SER A 22 20.16 34.39 15.58
C SER A 22 18.73 34.89 15.80
N TRP A 23 18.19 34.71 17.02
CA TRP A 23 16.84 35.12 17.38
C TRP A 23 16.67 36.63 17.45
N SER A 24 17.65 37.38 17.94
CA SER A 24 17.57 38.84 18.00
C SER A 24 17.55 39.47 16.60
N GLY A 25 18.34 38.95 15.65
CA GLY A 25 18.30 39.37 14.24
C GLY A 25 16.99 39.01 13.54
N PHE A 26 16.41 37.86 13.86
CA PHE A 26 15.11 37.43 13.34
C PHE A 26 13.96 38.30 13.91
N VAL A 27 14.01 38.63 15.20
CA VAL A 27 13.04 39.53 15.87
C VAL A 27 13.18 40.97 15.37
N LEU A 28 14.40 41.47 15.14
CA LEU A 28 14.63 42.79 14.53
C LEU A 28 14.14 42.87 13.07
N ARG A 29 14.16 41.75 12.34
CA ARG A 29 13.57 41.64 10.99
C ARG A 29 12.04 41.60 11.01
N LEU A 30 11.43 40.97 12.04
CA LEU A 30 9.98 41.02 12.27
C LEU A 30 9.51 42.44 12.67
N GLN A 31 10.33 43.19 13.41
CA GLN A 31 10.03 44.55 13.88
C GLN A 31 10.07 45.60 12.76
N LYS A 32 10.74 45.34 11.63
CA LYS A 32 10.86 46.27 10.49
C LYS A 32 9.65 46.29 9.54
N GLY A 33 8.61 45.49 9.79
CA GLY A 33 7.38 45.57 9.02
C GLY A 33 7.49 45.04 7.59
N ASP A 34 8.39 44.09 7.32
CA ASP A 34 8.44 43.38 6.02
C ASP A 34 7.31 42.34 5.93
N TYR A 35 6.08 42.83 5.77
CA TYR A 35 4.85 42.05 5.59
C TYR A 35 4.96 41.07 4.41
N MET A 36 5.75 41.39 3.40
CA MET A 36 5.96 40.56 2.22
C MET A 36 6.73 39.26 2.54
N ALA A 37 7.75 39.33 3.42
CA ALA A 37 8.51 38.14 3.82
C ALA A 37 7.68 37.22 4.73
N ILE A 38 6.87 37.81 5.61
CA ILE A 38 5.98 37.08 6.53
C ILE A 38 4.86 36.39 5.75
N ASN A 39 4.16 37.10 4.85
CA ASN A 39 3.10 36.51 4.03
C ASN A 39 3.62 35.35 3.17
N ARG A 40 4.83 35.47 2.61
CA ARG A 40 5.42 34.39 1.82
C ARG A 40 5.69 33.14 2.67
N ALA A 41 6.24 33.30 3.87
CA ALA A 41 6.42 32.19 4.81
C ALA A 41 5.09 31.56 5.23
N LEU A 42 4.06 32.38 5.46
CA LEU A 42 2.71 31.94 5.82
C LEU A 42 2.06 31.13 4.69
N VAL A 43 2.17 31.58 3.43
CA VAL A 43 1.67 30.86 2.26
C VAL A 43 2.35 29.50 2.09
N TYR A 44 3.67 29.42 2.25
CA TYR A 44 4.37 28.12 2.20
C TYR A 44 3.93 27.20 3.34
N PHE A 45 3.70 27.74 4.54
CA PHE A 45 3.22 26.96 5.67
C PHE A 45 1.81 26.40 5.42
N VAL A 46 0.88 27.23 4.95
CA VAL A 46 -0.49 26.80 4.62
C VAL A 46 -0.49 25.75 3.51
N PHE A 47 0.31 25.95 2.46
CA PHE A 47 0.42 24.99 1.36
C PHE A 47 0.95 23.64 1.85
N ASN A 48 1.98 23.62 2.69
CA ASN A 48 2.54 22.39 3.23
C ASN A 48 1.54 21.64 4.13
N VAL A 49 0.84 22.36 5.02
CA VAL A 49 -0.19 21.77 5.88
C VAL A 49 -1.37 21.25 5.05
N SER A 50 -1.77 21.97 4.00
CA SER A 50 -2.84 21.54 3.10
C SER A 50 -2.50 20.26 2.35
N GLY A 51 -1.26 20.12 1.89
CA GLY A 51 -0.78 18.90 1.23
C GLY A 51 -0.75 17.71 2.18
N GLN A 52 -0.28 17.90 3.41
CA GLN A 52 -0.28 16.84 4.42
C GLN A 52 -1.70 16.42 4.85
N ALA A 53 -2.63 17.39 4.96
CA ALA A 53 -4.02 17.11 5.28
C ALA A 53 -4.72 16.22 4.23
N LEU A 54 -4.30 16.28 2.96
CA LEU A 54 -4.78 15.39 1.90
C LEU A 54 -4.01 14.06 1.82
N ALA A 55 -2.72 14.06 2.14
CA ALA A 55 -1.90 12.86 2.13
C ALA A 55 -2.35 11.84 3.19
N VAL A 56 -2.65 12.29 4.42
CA VAL A 56 -3.06 11.43 5.53
C VAL A 56 -4.31 10.58 5.20
N PRO A 57 -5.46 11.15 4.77
CA PRO A 57 -6.63 10.35 4.41
C PRO A 57 -6.36 9.44 3.22
N THR A 58 -5.56 9.87 2.25
CA THR A 58 -5.19 9.04 1.09
C THR A 58 -4.42 7.78 1.51
N VAL A 59 -3.48 7.92 2.45
CA VAL A 59 -2.73 6.79 3.01
C VAL A 59 -3.63 5.89 3.84
N ILE A 60 -4.55 6.45 4.63
CA ILE A 60 -5.53 5.67 5.41
C ILE A 60 -6.42 4.83 4.48
N VAL A 61 -6.91 5.43 3.39
CA VAL A 61 -7.72 4.72 2.39
C VAL A 61 -6.91 3.59 1.73
N LEU A 62 -5.67 3.86 1.30
CA LEU A 62 -4.79 2.82 0.75
C LEU A 62 -4.50 1.69 1.75
N TRP A 63 -4.35 2.02 3.03
CA TRP A 63 -4.09 1.05 4.08
C TRP A 63 -5.31 0.17 4.39
N ILE A 64 -6.52 0.74 4.34
CA ILE A 64 -7.80 0.00 4.44
C ILE A 64 -8.07 -0.81 3.17
N LEU A 65 -7.63 -0.34 1.99
CA LEU A 65 -7.79 -1.08 0.74
C LEU A 65 -6.82 -2.27 0.66
N LYS A 66 -5.64 -2.17 1.28
CA LYS A 66 -4.63 -3.23 1.34
C LYS A 66 -5.13 -4.59 1.85
N PRO A 67 -5.88 -4.71 2.97
CA PRO A 67 -6.45 -5.99 3.40
C PRO A 67 -7.55 -6.51 2.46
N PHE A 68 -8.19 -5.65 1.66
CA PHE A 68 -9.15 -6.09 0.64
C PHE A 68 -8.46 -6.83 -0.52
N PHE A 69 -7.19 -6.53 -0.81
CA PHE A 69 -6.38 -7.27 -1.80
C PHE A 69 -5.94 -8.67 -1.34
N TRP A 70 -6.26 -9.08 -0.12
CA TRP A 70 -6.12 -10.48 0.30
C TRP A 70 -7.27 -11.35 -0.22
N LEU A 71 -8.18 -10.78 -1.01
CA LEU A 71 -9.11 -11.53 -1.83
C LEU A 71 -8.33 -12.16 -3.00
N LYS A 72 -7.97 -13.44 -2.88
CA LYS A 72 -7.43 -14.17 -4.04
C LYS A 72 -8.59 -14.55 -4.94
N VAL A 73 -8.78 -13.75 -5.99
CA VAL A 73 -9.76 -14.02 -7.03
C VAL A 73 -9.15 -14.99 -8.05
N GLY A 74 -9.80 -16.15 -8.22
CA GLY A 74 -9.40 -17.15 -9.21
C GLY A 74 -10.54 -17.43 -10.19
N LYS A 75 -10.23 -17.63 -11.46
CA LYS A 75 -11.22 -18.05 -12.47
C LYS A 75 -11.29 -19.58 -12.50
N LEU A 76 -12.49 -20.16 -12.39
CA LEU A 76 -12.67 -21.60 -12.63
C LEU A 76 -12.89 -21.87 -14.12
N HIS A 77 -12.12 -22.81 -14.66
CA HIS A 77 -12.37 -23.34 -16.00
C HIS A 77 -13.59 -24.28 -15.95
N HIS A 78 -14.67 -23.84 -16.58
CA HIS A 78 -15.98 -24.50 -16.52
C HIS A 78 -16.37 -25.21 -17.82
N GLY A 79 -15.56 -25.10 -18.88
CA GLY A 79 -15.89 -25.64 -20.21
C GLY A 79 -15.90 -27.17 -20.32
N ARG A 80 -15.32 -27.91 -19.36
CA ARG A 80 -15.35 -29.38 -19.30
C ARG A 80 -15.39 -29.87 -17.85
N ILE A 81 -16.12 -30.96 -17.59
CA ILE A 81 -16.27 -31.54 -16.24
C ILE A 81 -14.91 -31.92 -15.63
N GLY A 82 -14.00 -32.49 -16.44
CA GLY A 82 -12.68 -32.90 -15.99
C GLY A 82 -11.82 -31.75 -15.48
N HIS A 83 -11.77 -30.62 -16.21
CA HIS A 83 -11.03 -29.43 -15.76
C HIS A 83 -11.65 -28.81 -14.51
N LEU A 84 -12.98 -28.68 -14.48
CA LEU A 84 -13.69 -28.12 -13.34
C LEU A 84 -13.45 -28.93 -12.05
N ALA A 85 -13.56 -30.26 -12.13
CA ALA A 85 -13.36 -31.14 -10.98
C ALA A 85 -11.88 -31.19 -10.54
N LEU A 86 -10.97 -31.40 -11.49
CA LEU A 86 -9.56 -31.62 -11.20
C LEU A 86 -8.88 -30.38 -10.62
N GLU A 87 -9.10 -29.20 -11.20
CA GLU A 87 -8.50 -27.95 -10.70
C GLU A 87 -9.02 -27.63 -9.28
N THR A 88 -10.32 -27.80 -9.07
CA THR A 88 -10.96 -27.55 -7.77
C THR A 88 -10.47 -28.53 -6.70
N GLU A 89 -10.37 -29.82 -7.03
CA GLU A 89 -9.85 -30.83 -6.11
C GLU A 89 -8.38 -30.60 -5.77
N VAL A 90 -7.54 -30.30 -6.76
CA VAL A 90 -6.11 -30.02 -6.53
C VAL A 90 -5.95 -28.80 -5.62
N PHE A 91 -6.78 -27.76 -5.82
CA PHE A 91 -6.80 -26.60 -4.94
C PHE A 91 -7.19 -26.98 -3.49
N LEU A 92 -8.27 -27.75 -3.32
CA LEU A 92 -8.74 -28.20 -2.00
C LEU A 92 -7.68 -29.06 -1.28
N ARG A 93 -7.02 -29.98 -1.98
CA ARG A 93 -5.93 -30.80 -1.39
C ARG A 93 -4.74 -29.96 -0.96
N LYS A 94 -4.32 -28.99 -1.79
CA LYS A 94 -3.23 -28.07 -1.42
C LYS A 94 -3.60 -27.21 -0.21
N ARG A 95 -4.88 -26.86 -0.05
CA ARG A 95 -5.39 -26.16 1.13
C ARG A 95 -5.34 -27.05 2.38
N GLN A 96 -5.80 -28.30 2.27
CA GLN A 96 -5.72 -29.28 3.37
C GLN A 96 -4.28 -29.55 3.82
N LEU A 97 -3.32 -29.54 2.89
CA LEU A 97 -1.90 -29.69 3.18
C LEU A 97 -1.25 -28.44 3.80
N GLY A 98 -2.01 -27.38 4.09
CA GLY A 98 -1.50 -26.14 4.69
C GLY A 98 -0.59 -25.32 3.76
N LYS A 99 -0.44 -25.71 2.48
CA LYS A 99 0.34 -24.95 1.50
C LYS A 99 -0.33 -23.63 1.12
N PHE A 100 -1.64 -23.52 1.35
CA PHE A 100 -2.38 -22.29 1.25
C PHE A 100 -2.82 -21.86 2.65
N PRO A 101 -2.43 -20.67 3.14
CA PRO A 101 -2.90 -20.17 4.42
C PRO A 101 -4.43 -19.95 4.35
N ASP A 102 -5.12 -20.14 5.47
CA ASP A 102 -6.58 -19.89 5.60
C ASP A 102 -6.95 -18.40 5.65
N SER A 103 -5.94 -17.53 5.73
CA SER A 103 -6.12 -16.09 5.94
C SER A 103 -6.68 -15.29 4.76
N PRO A 104 -6.39 -15.61 3.47
CA PRO A 104 -7.02 -14.91 2.36
C PRO A 104 -8.40 -15.50 2.02
N PHE A 105 -9.33 -14.61 1.70
CA PHE A 105 -10.63 -14.99 1.17
C PHE A 105 -10.46 -15.42 -0.29
N TYR A 106 -10.64 -16.72 -0.56
CA TYR A 106 -10.63 -17.23 -1.93
C TYR A 106 -12.01 -17.01 -2.55
N CYS A 107 -12.06 -16.13 -3.53
CA CYS A 107 -13.25 -15.87 -4.32
C CYS A 107 -13.05 -16.47 -5.69
N PHE A 108 -13.91 -17.41 -6.07
CA PHE A 108 -13.81 -18.00 -7.38
C PHE A 108 -14.89 -17.45 -8.31
N LEU A 109 -14.47 -16.99 -9.48
CA LEU A 109 -15.36 -16.47 -10.51
C LEU A 109 -15.65 -17.55 -11.55
N CYS A 110 -16.93 -17.73 -11.87
CA CYS A 110 -17.39 -18.65 -12.89
C CYS A 110 -18.32 -17.92 -13.87
N ASP A 111 -18.15 -18.14 -15.18
CA ASP A 111 -19.11 -17.62 -16.16
C ASP A 111 -20.33 -18.54 -16.25
N SER A 112 -21.50 -17.91 -16.30
CA SER A 112 -22.81 -18.55 -16.30
C SER A 112 -23.13 -19.28 -17.62
N ARG A 113 -22.47 -18.94 -18.73
CA ARG A 113 -22.82 -19.46 -20.08
C ARG A 113 -22.22 -20.82 -20.46
N GLY A 114 -21.25 -21.35 -19.71
CA GLY A 114 -20.50 -22.55 -20.13
C GLY A 114 -20.38 -23.65 -19.09
N ILE A 115 -21.24 -23.67 -18.07
CA ILE A 115 -21.09 -24.60 -16.93
C ILE A 115 -21.37 -26.04 -17.40
N ALA A 116 -20.32 -26.85 -17.52
CA ALA A 116 -20.44 -28.24 -17.95
C ALA A 116 -21.29 -29.11 -17.00
N ASN A 117 -21.29 -28.81 -15.69
CA ASN A 117 -22.16 -29.49 -14.72
C ASN A 117 -22.53 -28.55 -13.55
N ARG A 118 -23.80 -28.11 -13.53
CA ARG A 118 -24.32 -27.21 -12.49
C ARG A 118 -24.46 -27.87 -11.12
N GLN A 119 -24.72 -29.17 -11.09
CA GLN A 119 -24.85 -29.93 -9.85
C GLN A 119 -23.49 -30.01 -9.14
N LEU A 120 -22.43 -30.33 -9.88
CA LEU A 120 -21.07 -30.36 -9.34
C LEU A 120 -20.65 -28.98 -8.81
N LEU A 121 -20.94 -27.91 -9.56
CA LEU A 121 -20.70 -26.54 -9.11
C LEU A 121 -21.45 -26.19 -7.82
N THR A 122 -22.69 -26.67 -7.69
CA THR A 122 -23.51 -26.46 -6.49
C THR A 122 -22.93 -27.19 -5.27
N MET A 123 -22.36 -28.38 -5.46
CA MET A 123 -21.64 -29.09 -4.40
C MET A 123 -20.39 -28.29 -3.97
N TYR A 124 -19.60 -27.79 -4.93
CA TYR A 124 -18.42 -26.99 -4.60
C TYR A 124 -18.77 -25.65 -3.95
N LYS A 125 -19.88 -25.00 -4.32
CA LYS A 125 -20.37 -23.77 -3.67
C LYS A 125 -20.63 -23.91 -2.17
N ARG A 126 -20.89 -25.14 -1.68
CA ARG A 126 -21.09 -25.39 -0.24
C ARG A 126 -19.77 -25.33 0.54
N VAL A 127 -18.65 -25.65 -0.11
CA VAL A 127 -17.32 -25.72 0.51
C VAL A 127 -16.47 -24.49 0.16
N LEU A 128 -16.65 -23.94 -1.04
CA LEU A 128 -15.92 -22.80 -1.60
C LEU A 128 -16.88 -21.66 -1.93
N ARG A 129 -16.47 -20.42 -1.66
CA ARG A 129 -17.23 -19.24 -2.07
C ARG A 129 -17.02 -18.99 -3.57
N VAL A 130 -17.91 -19.54 -4.38
CA VAL A 130 -17.92 -19.36 -5.84
C VAL A 130 -19.03 -18.40 -6.22
N TYR A 131 -18.69 -17.32 -6.92
CA TYR A 131 -19.63 -16.32 -7.42
C TYR A 131 -19.80 -16.47 -8.93
N GLU A 132 -21.05 -16.60 -9.36
CA GLU A 132 -21.42 -16.59 -10.76
C GLU A 132 -21.83 -15.16 -11.13
N SER A 133 -20.90 -14.39 -11.69
CA SER A 133 -21.19 -13.04 -12.17
C SER A 133 -20.41 -12.74 -13.43
N ARG A 134 -21.12 -12.41 -14.50
CA ARG A 134 -20.52 -12.02 -15.77
C ARG A 134 -19.71 -10.74 -15.65
N ILE A 135 -20.23 -9.79 -14.89
CA ILE A 135 -19.61 -8.48 -14.68
C ILE A 135 -18.30 -8.66 -13.90
N ALA A 136 -18.29 -9.53 -12.89
CA ALA A 136 -17.07 -9.82 -12.14
C ALA A 136 -16.03 -10.54 -13.01
N VAL A 137 -16.45 -11.50 -13.83
CA VAL A 137 -15.56 -12.20 -14.79
C VAL A 137 -15.01 -11.21 -15.82
N SER A 138 -15.83 -10.34 -16.41
CA SER A 138 -15.37 -9.36 -17.40
C SER A 138 -14.47 -8.28 -16.81
N ILE A 139 -14.72 -7.85 -15.57
CA ILE A 139 -13.81 -6.94 -14.86
C ILE A 139 -12.48 -7.63 -14.58
N PHE A 140 -12.50 -8.90 -14.16
CA PHE A 140 -11.29 -9.66 -13.89
C PHE A 140 -10.47 -9.90 -15.17
N ASP A 141 -11.11 -10.30 -16.26
CA ASP A 141 -10.49 -10.49 -17.57
C ASP A 141 -10.03 -9.16 -18.20
N GLY A 142 -10.67 -8.03 -17.87
CA GLY A 142 -10.25 -6.71 -18.34
C GLY A 142 -9.12 -6.07 -17.52
N ILE A 143 -8.94 -6.52 -16.27
CA ILE A 143 -7.88 -6.03 -15.35
C ILE A 143 -6.57 -6.82 -15.52
N LEU A 144 -6.64 -8.09 -15.91
CA LEU A 144 -5.49 -8.94 -16.17
C LEU A 144 -5.31 -9.08 -17.70
N PRO A 145 -4.25 -8.51 -18.31
CA PRO A 145 -3.95 -8.72 -19.73
C PRO A 145 -3.62 -10.18 -20.05
#